data_AF-H1SGC9-F1
#
_entry.id   AF-H1SGC9-F1
#
_cell.length_a   1.000
_cell.length_b   1.000
_cell.length_c   1.000
_cell.angle_alpha   90.00
_cell.angle_beta   90.00
_cell.angle_gamma   90.00
#
_symmetry.space_group_name_H-M   'P 1'
#
loop_
_entity.id
_entity.type
_entity.pdbx_description
1 polymer ?
#
loop_
_entity_poly.entity_id
_entity_poly.type
_entity_poly.pdbx_seq_one_letter_code
_entity_poly.pdbx_strand_id
1 'polypeptide(L)'
;MTRPDPQPRRIAIVGGGMAGTLSAIRLLRDSSGPLAVHLFEPRAEPGRGLAYSTQDPAHYLNGPALNFSLYPEALEDFSRWLVRHGLASTAEADHAFAPRSVYGDYLRDTLARALAGAAGRATLVHVRTEITDLSIGVPHRVYSADGRAWDADHIVLATGVQPARPALAQDDALEADGRYIPDPWQPGTLARLARAREIALIGTSLTMLDVVASLERLGFTGTYHAFSRRALVPWLRHNAGPCDDFLAAAGPQCWPRPPPARWSAWCAGSATSWWRKASTGKACRPRCAPISARYGPPPPCRAPALPAPCAAVLGQPAAPCSTAHACGIRGSARTGTPARACRPHHRTGTSR
;
A
#
# COMPACT_ATOMS: atom_id res chain seq x y z
N MET A 1 -31.58 28.07 -36.73
CA MET A 1 -30.57 27.00 -36.64
C MET A 1 -30.32 26.73 -35.18
N THR A 2 -30.95 25.69 -34.62
CA THR A 2 -30.67 25.22 -33.26
C THR A 2 -29.24 24.70 -33.23
N ARG A 3 -28.41 25.28 -32.37
CA ARG A 3 -27.05 24.81 -32.12
C ARG A 3 -27.18 23.36 -31.63
N PRO A 4 -26.49 22.37 -32.24
CA PRO A 4 -26.58 21.00 -31.74
C PRO A 4 -26.17 20.98 -30.28
N ASP A 5 -26.97 20.31 -29.44
CA ASP A 5 -26.62 20.14 -28.03
C ASP A 5 -25.20 19.58 -27.94
N PRO A 6 -24.34 20.15 -27.07
CA PRO A 6 -22.97 19.70 -26.97
C PRO A 6 -22.96 18.22 -26.58
N GLN A 7 -22.39 17.37 -27.45
CA GLN A 7 -22.22 15.95 -27.19
C GLN A 7 -21.49 15.76 -25.85
N PRO A 8 -21.92 14.81 -25.00
CA PRO A 8 -21.32 14.61 -23.71
C PRO A 8 -19.86 14.17 -23.86
N ARG A 9 -18.96 14.78 -23.08
CA ARG A 9 -17.57 14.35 -23.02
C ARG A 9 -17.51 12.94 -22.46
N ARG A 10 -16.79 12.03 -23.14
CA ARG A 10 -16.69 10.62 -22.78
C ARG A 10 -15.40 10.37 -22.01
N ILE A 11 -15.52 9.86 -20.80
CA ILE A 11 -14.38 9.50 -19.96
C ILE A 11 -14.44 8.01 -19.64
N ALA A 12 -13.36 7.29 -19.97
CA ALA A 12 -13.14 5.92 -19.55
C ALA A 12 -12.25 5.90 -18.31
N ILE A 13 -12.71 5.26 -17.22
CA ILE A 13 -11.92 5.05 -16.01
C ILE A 13 -11.64 3.55 -15.89
N VAL A 14 -10.37 3.17 -15.97
CA VAL A 14 -9.92 1.77 -15.90
C VAL A 14 -9.49 1.45 -14.46
N GLY A 15 -10.31 0.67 -13.76
CA GLY A 15 -10.15 0.29 -12.35
C GLY A 15 -11.14 1.02 -11.45
N GLY A 16 -12.03 0.27 -10.81
CA GLY A 16 -13.07 0.78 -9.91
C GLY A 16 -12.72 0.63 -8.43
N GLY A 17 -11.43 0.55 -8.09
CA GLY A 17 -11.00 0.74 -6.70
C GLY A 17 -11.18 2.20 -6.24
N MET A 18 -10.61 2.53 -5.08
CA MET A 18 -10.75 3.87 -4.48
C MET A 18 -10.32 5.00 -5.42
N ALA A 19 -9.18 4.87 -6.11
CA ALA A 19 -8.67 5.93 -6.98
C ALA A 19 -9.61 6.22 -8.17
N GLY A 20 -10.13 5.19 -8.83
CA GLY A 20 -11.04 5.37 -9.96
C GLY A 20 -12.41 5.85 -9.50
N THR A 21 -12.88 5.36 -8.36
CA THR A 21 -14.15 5.78 -7.75
C THR A 21 -14.11 7.24 -7.30
N LEU A 22 -13.02 7.68 -6.66
CA LEU A 22 -12.83 9.08 -6.29
C LEU A 22 -12.73 9.98 -7.54
N SER A 23 -12.05 9.50 -8.58
CA SER A 23 -11.99 10.20 -9.87
C SER A 23 -13.39 10.38 -10.46
N ALA A 24 -14.22 9.32 -10.46
CA ALA A 24 -15.61 9.39 -10.87
C ALA A 24 -16.43 10.37 -10.01
N ILE A 25 -16.33 10.30 -8.69
CA ILE A 25 -17.00 11.23 -7.75
C ILE A 25 -16.66 12.68 -8.10
N ARG A 26 -15.37 12.98 -8.30
CA ARG A 26 -14.94 14.35 -8.60
C ARG A 26 -15.45 14.83 -9.95
N LEU A 27 -15.40 13.98 -10.98
CA LEU A 27 -15.92 14.30 -12.32
C LEU A 27 -17.43 14.56 -12.31
N LEU A 28 -18.19 13.77 -11.56
CA LEU A 28 -19.63 13.94 -11.42
C LEU A 28 -19.96 15.26 -10.71
N ARG A 29 -19.28 15.56 -9.59
CA ARG A 29 -19.50 16.79 -8.81
C ARG A 29 -19.10 18.07 -9.56
N ASP A 30 -17.94 18.07 -10.21
CA ASP A 30 -17.30 19.30 -10.69
C ASP A 30 -17.52 19.61 -12.17
N SER A 31 -18.07 18.65 -12.93
CA SER A 31 -18.34 18.91 -14.36
C SER A 31 -19.29 20.09 -14.53
N SER A 32 -18.99 20.98 -15.49
CA SER A 32 -19.84 22.13 -15.82
C SER A 32 -20.72 21.89 -17.05
N GLY A 33 -20.53 20.77 -17.75
CA GLY A 33 -21.29 20.41 -18.95
C GLY A 33 -21.60 18.91 -19.02
N PRO A 34 -22.26 18.46 -20.11
CA PRO A 34 -22.65 17.08 -20.31
C PRO A 34 -21.46 16.10 -20.26
N LEU A 35 -21.58 15.05 -19.45
CA LEU A 35 -20.52 14.06 -19.22
C LEU A 35 -21.05 12.62 -19.30
N ALA A 36 -20.32 11.73 -19.94
CA ALA A 36 -20.57 10.30 -19.96
C ALA A 36 -19.34 9.55 -19.43
N VAL A 37 -19.48 8.89 -18.27
CA VAL A 37 -18.40 8.14 -17.61
C VAL A 37 -18.64 6.64 -17.75
N HIS A 38 -17.67 5.92 -18.32
CA HIS A 38 -17.60 4.47 -18.24
C HIS A 38 -16.56 4.08 -17.18
N LEU A 39 -17.00 3.43 -16.11
CA LEU A 39 -16.13 2.92 -15.06
C LEU A 39 -15.95 1.40 -15.25
N PHE A 40 -14.76 0.99 -15.65
CA PHE A 40 -14.44 -0.42 -15.90
C PHE A 40 -13.88 -1.05 -14.63
N GLU A 41 -14.63 -2.00 -14.08
CA GLU A 41 -14.26 -2.76 -12.88
C GLU A 41 -14.87 -4.15 -12.95
N PRO A 42 -14.08 -5.23 -12.99
CA PRO A 42 -14.60 -6.58 -13.14
C PRO A 42 -15.42 -7.05 -11.93
N ARG A 43 -15.18 -6.50 -10.73
CA ARG A 43 -15.96 -6.86 -9.53
C ARG A 43 -17.41 -6.43 -9.65
N ALA A 44 -18.26 -7.01 -8.80
CA ALA A 44 -19.69 -6.74 -8.77
C ALA A 44 -20.02 -5.26 -8.48
N GLU A 45 -19.15 -4.57 -7.73
CA GLU A 45 -19.36 -3.20 -7.31
C GLU A 45 -18.04 -2.40 -7.39
N PRO A 46 -18.10 -1.12 -7.78
CA PRO A 46 -16.97 -0.20 -7.65
C PRO A 46 -16.82 0.32 -6.21
N GLY A 47 -15.76 1.08 -5.96
CA GLY A 47 -15.42 1.69 -4.68
C GLY A 47 -14.36 0.89 -3.94
N ARG A 48 -14.72 -0.32 -3.55
CA ARG A 48 -13.96 -1.10 -2.56
C ARG A 48 -12.54 -1.44 -3.03
N GLY A 49 -12.39 -1.83 -4.30
CA GLY A 49 -11.11 -2.33 -4.82
C GLY A 49 -10.52 -3.44 -3.96
N LEU A 50 -9.21 -3.69 -4.06
CA LEU A 50 -8.55 -4.72 -3.25
C LEU A 50 -8.46 -4.35 -1.75
N ALA A 51 -8.21 -3.06 -1.45
CA ALA A 51 -7.90 -2.63 -0.08
C ALA A 51 -9.13 -2.65 0.85
N TYR A 52 -10.33 -2.39 0.32
CA TYR A 52 -11.55 -2.20 1.12
C TYR A 52 -12.63 -3.25 0.84
N SER A 53 -12.27 -4.35 0.14
CA SER A 53 -13.15 -5.49 -0.12
C SER A 53 -13.01 -6.63 0.90
N THR A 54 -12.09 -6.51 1.86
CA THR A 54 -11.95 -7.51 2.93
C THR A 54 -13.24 -7.64 3.73
N GLN A 55 -13.56 -8.88 4.12
CA GLN A 55 -14.71 -9.21 4.95
C GLN A 55 -14.33 -9.41 6.42
N ASP A 56 -13.03 -9.35 6.75
CA ASP A 56 -12.60 -9.49 8.14
C ASP A 56 -12.80 -8.16 8.89
N PRO A 57 -13.64 -8.12 9.94
CA PRO A 57 -13.89 -6.89 10.70
C PRO A 57 -12.66 -6.40 11.46
N ALA A 58 -11.61 -7.21 11.62
CA ALA A 58 -10.36 -6.77 12.26
C ALA A 58 -9.39 -6.06 11.31
N HIS A 59 -9.71 -5.96 10.02
CA HIS A 59 -8.88 -5.22 9.08
C HIS A 59 -9.28 -3.75 9.13
N TYR A 60 -8.60 -3.00 9.99
CA TYR A 60 -8.85 -1.57 10.17
C TYR A 60 -8.12 -0.70 9.15
N LEU A 61 -8.65 0.51 8.93
CA LEU A 61 -7.92 1.58 8.28
C LEU A 61 -6.61 1.86 9.04
N ASN A 62 -5.57 2.28 8.31
CA ASN A 62 -4.26 2.55 8.90
C ASN A 62 -4.12 3.96 9.49
N GLY A 63 -5.24 4.58 9.86
CA GLY A 63 -5.31 5.88 10.51
C GLY A 63 -6.74 6.26 10.91
N PRO A 64 -6.88 7.34 11.70
CA PRO A 64 -8.18 7.82 12.18
C PRO A 64 -9.00 8.45 11.06
N ALA A 65 -10.33 8.49 11.24
CA ALA A 65 -11.30 8.90 10.23
C ALA A 65 -11.01 10.25 9.56
N LEU A 66 -10.49 11.26 10.31
CA LEU A 66 -10.13 12.56 9.75
C LEU A 66 -9.10 12.48 8.60
N ASN A 67 -8.26 11.45 8.58
CA ASN A 67 -7.26 11.26 7.53
C ASN A 67 -7.81 10.56 6.27
N PHE A 68 -9.09 10.17 6.29
CA PHE A 68 -9.72 9.33 5.28
C PHE A 68 -10.87 10.00 4.53
N SER A 69 -11.11 11.29 4.76
CA SER A 69 -12.05 12.04 3.93
C SER A 69 -11.68 11.97 2.45
N LEU A 70 -12.71 11.87 1.59
CA LEU A 70 -12.56 11.99 0.14
C LEU A 70 -12.45 13.44 -0.32
N TYR A 71 -12.61 14.40 0.59
CA TYR A 71 -12.71 15.81 0.29
C TYR A 71 -11.66 16.61 1.07
N PRO A 72 -10.66 17.20 0.39
CA PRO A 72 -9.69 18.04 1.06
C PRO A 72 -10.35 19.28 1.69
N GLU A 73 -11.47 19.74 1.13
CA GLU A 73 -12.26 20.85 1.66
C GLU A 73 -13.15 20.49 2.87
N ALA A 74 -13.26 19.20 3.23
CA ALA A 74 -14.15 18.74 4.28
C ALA A 74 -13.57 17.50 4.98
N LEU A 75 -12.58 17.69 5.85
CA LEU A 75 -11.83 16.60 6.49
C LEU A 75 -12.70 15.72 7.40
N GLU A 76 -13.79 16.25 7.94
CA GLU A 76 -14.70 15.50 8.81
C GLU A 76 -15.83 14.81 8.02
N ASP A 77 -15.78 14.76 6.69
CA ASP A 77 -16.86 14.14 5.90
C ASP A 77 -17.06 12.67 6.23
N PHE A 78 -15.96 11.91 6.35
CA PHE A 78 -16.02 10.51 6.73
C PHE A 78 -16.44 10.31 8.19
N SER A 79 -15.93 11.10 9.13
CA SER A 79 -16.35 11.00 10.54
C SER A 79 -17.81 11.36 10.73
N ARG A 80 -18.31 12.43 10.09
CA ARG A 80 -19.75 12.73 10.05
C ARG A 80 -20.56 11.61 9.41
N TRP A 81 -20.02 10.94 8.38
CA TRP A 81 -20.69 9.78 7.78
C TRP A 81 -20.79 8.61 8.76
N LEU A 82 -19.75 8.33 9.56
CA LEU A 82 -19.78 7.32 10.63
C LEU A 82 -20.86 7.64 11.67
N VAL A 83 -20.96 8.89 12.10
CA VAL A 83 -21.99 9.33 13.07
C VAL A 83 -23.41 9.13 12.50
N ARG A 84 -23.65 9.55 11.26
CA ARG A 84 -24.97 9.39 10.61
C ARG A 84 -25.41 7.93 10.46
N HIS A 85 -24.46 6.99 10.40
CA HIS A 85 -24.74 5.57 10.31
C HIS A 85 -24.72 4.85 11.67
N GLY A 86 -24.58 5.58 12.78
CA GLY A 86 -24.54 5.00 14.12
C GLY A 86 -23.29 4.15 14.39
N LEU A 87 -22.21 4.36 13.63
CA LEU A 87 -20.97 3.59 13.72
C LEU A 87 -19.93 4.22 14.66
N ALA A 88 -20.15 5.46 15.07
CA ALA A 88 -19.35 6.17 16.06
C ALA A 88 -20.17 7.28 16.73
N SER A 89 -19.85 7.61 17.98
CA SER A 89 -20.39 8.81 18.62
C SER A 89 -19.73 10.08 18.04
N THR A 90 -20.41 11.22 18.13
CA THR A 90 -19.83 12.52 17.69
C THR A 90 -18.50 12.83 18.39
N ALA A 91 -18.34 12.42 19.65
CA ALA A 91 -17.12 12.68 20.42
C ALA A 91 -15.92 11.86 19.94
N GLU A 92 -16.14 10.69 19.33
CA GLU A 92 -15.08 9.73 18.99
C GLU A 92 -14.82 9.64 17.49
N ALA A 93 -15.78 10.03 16.65
CA ALA A 93 -15.78 9.75 15.22
C ALA A 93 -14.52 10.23 14.49
N ASP A 94 -13.97 11.39 14.85
CA ASP A 94 -12.78 11.97 14.23
C ASP A 94 -11.51 11.14 14.47
N HIS A 95 -11.45 10.44 15.60
CA HIS A 95 -10.34 9.60 16.01
C HIS A 95 -10.59 8.12 15.75
N ALA A 96 -11.78 7.75 15.29
CA ALA A 96 -12.17 6.38 15.06
C ALA A 96 -11.32 5.72 13.98
N PHE A 97 -10.83 4.52 14.28
CA PHE A 97 -10.26 3.62 13.29
C PHE A 97 -11.40 2.73 12.83
N ALA A 98 -11.94 2.99 11.63
CA ALA A 98 -13.02 2.18 11.08
C ALA A 98 -12.47 0.91 10.41
N PRO A 99 -13.23 -0.20 10.40
CA PRO A 99 -12.93 -1.33 9.53
C PRO A 99 -12.85 -0.89 8.06
N ARG A 100 -11.98 -1.54 7.28
CA ARG A 100 -11.82 -1.27 5.84
C ARG A 100 -13.10 -1.54 5.07
N SER A 101 -13.89 -2.53 5.49
CA SER A 101 -15.21 -2.81 4.91
C SER A 101 -16.15 -1.62 5.04
N VAL A 102 -16.20 -0.98 6.21
CA VAL A 102 -17.00 0.23 6.49
C VAL A 102 -16.55 1.41 5.64
N TYR A 103 -15.24 1.58 5.45
CA TYR A 103 -14.73 2.60 4.52
C TYR A 103 -15.17 2.32 3.08
N GLY A 104 -15.20 1.04 2.69
CA GLY A 104 -15.75 0.60 1.41
C GLY A 104 -17.22 0.99 1.21
N ASP A 105 -18.04 0.92 2.27
CA ASP A 105 -19.42 1.41 2.24
C ASP A 105 -19.47 2.93 2.05
N TYR A 106 -18.65 3.68 2.78
CA TYR A 106 -18.53 5.13 2.60
C TYR A 106 -18.15 5.53 1.16
N LEU A 107 -17.24 4.81 0.50
CA LEU A 107 -16.88 5.05 -0.90
C LEU A 107 -18.09 4.87 -1.83
N ARG A 108 -18.85 3.77 -1.65
CA ARG A 108 -20.04 3.46 -2.46
C ARG A 108 -21.14 4.48 -2.28
N ASP A 109 -21.43 4.80 -1.03
CA ASP A 109 -22.39 5.82 -0.63
C ASP A 109 -22.06 7.17 -1.25
N THR A 110 -20.79 7.55 -1.22
CA THR A 110 -20.33 8.82 -1.77
C THR A 110 -20.44 8.84 -3.29
N LEU A 111 -20.12 7.74 -3.96
CA LEU A 111 -20.34 7.60 -5.41
C LEU A 111 -21.83 7.72 -5.77
N ALA A 112 -22.71 7.05 -5.04
CA ALA A 112 -24.15 7.10 -5.25
C ALA A 112 -24.70 8.52 -5.08
N ARG A 113 -24.28 9.24 -4.03
CA ARG A 113 -24.65 10.64 -3.81
C ARG A 113 -24.14 11.56 -4.92
N ALA A 114 -22.90 11.36 -5.38
CA ALA A 114 -22.32 12.15 -6.46
C ALA A 114 -23.07 11.93 -7.78
N LEU A 115 -23.45 10.69 -8.09
CA LEU A 115 -24.24 10.36 -9.27
C LEU A 115 -25.63 10.98 -9.21
N ALA A 116 -26.32 10.87 -8.08
CA ALA A 116 -27.62 11.50 -7.88
C ALA A 116 -27.56 13.02 -8.02
N GLY A 117 -26.53 13.67 -7.45
CA GLY A 117 -26.32 15.11 -7.55
C GLY A 117 -25.95 15.61 -8.96
N ALA A 118 -25.50 14.71 -9.83
CA ALA A 118 -25.16 15.02 -11.23
C ALA A 118 -26.26 14.64 -12.23
N ALA A 119 -27.44 14.21 -11.74
CA ALA A 119 -28.56 13.78 -12.59
C ALA A 119 -28.92 14.84 -13.65
N GLY A 120 -29.13 14.37 -14.88
CA GLY A 120 -29.42 15.23 -16.05
C GLY A 120 -28.19 15.91 -16.66
N ARG A 121 -27.05 15.91 -15.96
CA ARG A 121 -25.82 16.61 -16.39
C ARG A 121 -24.65 15.65 -16.63
N ALA A 122 -24.62 14.52 -15.92
CA ALA A 122 -23.65 13.47 -16.13
C ALA A 122 -24.29 12.07 -16.01
N THR A 123 -23.68 11.09 -16.67
CA THR A 123 -24.01 9.67 -16.52
C THR A 123 -22.77 8.91 -16.08
N LEU A 124 -22.99 7.84 -15.31
CA LEU A 124 -21.95 6.86 -14.98
C LEU A 124 -22.48 5.46 -15.22
N VAL A 125 -21.76 4.69 -16.02
CA VAL A 125 -22.03 3.28 -16.28
C VAL A 125 -20.88 2.45 -15.72
N HIS A 126 -21.19 1.59 -14.76
CA HIS A 126 -20.25 0.56 -14.31
C HIS A 126 -20.26 -0.59 -15.33
N VAL A 127 -19.13 -0.79 -15.98
CA VAL A 127 -18.92 -1.88 -16.93
C VAL A 127 -18.14 -2.98 -16.23
N ARG A 128 -18.79 -4.12 -16.03
CA ARG A 128 -18.23 -5.30 -15.35
C ARG A 128 -17.30 -6.10 -16.26
N THR A 129 -16.16 -5.52 -16.59
CA THR A 129 -15.14 -6.14 -17.43
C THR A 129 -13.75 -5.71 -16.99
N GLU A 130 -12.78 -6.59 -17.24
CA GLU A 130 -11.38 -6.22 -17.24
C GLU A 130 -11.01 -5.56 -18.58
N ILE A 131 -10.21 -4.49 -18.52
CA ILE A 131 -9.61 -3.85 -19.69
C ILE A 131 -8.19 -4.37 -19.81
N THR A 132 -7.87 -4.91 -20.98
CA THR A 132 -6.59 -5.56 -21.26
C THR A 132 -5.68 -4.70 -22.13
N ASP A 133 -6.23 -3.76 -22.89
CA ASP A 133 -5.45 -2.92 -23.80
C ASP A 133 -6.11 -1.55 -24.03
N LEU A 134 -5.34 -0.62 -24.61
CA LEU A 134 -5.81 0.70 -25.03
C LEU A 134 -5.10 1.19 -26.28
N SER A 135 -5.76 2.04 -27.06
CA SER A 135 -5.16 2.76 -28.18
C SER A 135 -5.35 4.27 -28.01
N ILE A 136 -4.28 5.02 -28.19
CA ILE A 136 -4.28 6.48 -28.08
C ILE A 136 -4.47 7.08 -29.48
N GLY A 137 -5.57 7.80 -29.70
CA GLY A 137 -5.87 8.49 -30.95
C GLY A 137 -7.03 9.48 -30.79
N VAL A 138 -7.69 9.83 -31.89
CA VAL A 138 -8.92 10.63 -31.88
C VAL A 138 -10.05 9.79 -32.47
N PRO A 139 -10.92 9.17 -31.64
CA PRO A 139 -10.90 9.13 -30.17
C PRO A 139 -9.86 8.14 -29.61
N HIS A 140 -9.59 8.21 -28.30
CA HIS A 140 -8.92 7.11 -27.59
C HIS A 140 -9.89 5.93 -27.48
N ARG A 141 -9.37 4.72 -27.29
CA ARG A 141 -10.18 3.51 -27.14
C ARG A 141 -9.59 2.57 -26.09
N VAL A 142 -10.45 1.93 -25.31
CA VAL A 142 -10.09 0.84 -24.38
C VAL A 142 -10.69 -0.46 -24.87
N TYR A 143 -10.00 -1.58 -24.62
CA TYR A 143 -10.36 -2.91 -25.08
C TYR A 143 -10.44 -3.90 -23.93
N SER A 144 -11.46 -4.74 -23.92
CA SER A 144 -11.57 -5.89 -23.02
C SER A 144 -11.08 -7.18 -23.69
N ALA A 145 -10.84 -8.20 -22.87
CA ALA A 145 -10.37 -9.52 -23.33
C ALA A 145 -11.34 -10.19 -24.33
N ASP A 146 -12.63 -9.90 -24.25
CA ASP A 146 -13.68 -10.41 -25.14
C ASP A 146 -13.80 -9.63 -26.47
N GLY A 147 -12.87 -8.70 -26.73
CA GLY A 147 -12.79 -7.93 -27.97
C GLY A 147 -13.74 -6.74 -28.06
N ARG A 148 -14.50 -6.44 -26.99
CA ARG A 148 -15.34 -5.23 -26.94
C ARG A 148 -14.45 -3.99 -26.79
N ALA A 149 -14.94 -2.88 -27.31
CA ALA A 149 -14.20 -1.63 -27.31
C ALA A 149 -15.10 -0.43 -27.01
N TRP A 150 -14.52 0.58 -26.34
CA TRP A 150 -15.21 1.81 -25.97
C TRP A 150 -14.37 3.02 -26.35
N ASP A 151 -14.99 3.96 -27.06
CA ASP A 151 -14.39 5.26 -27.36
C ASP A 151 -14.46 6.18 -26.16
N ALA A 152 -13.38 6.93 -25.95
CA ALA A 152 -13.29 7.97 -24.93
C ALA A 152 -12.48 9.16 -25.43
N ASP A 153 -12.86 10.35 -24.94
CA ASP A 153 -12.08 11.57 -25.15
C ASP A 153 -10.94 11.65 -24.13
N HIS A 154 -11.10 11.01 -22.97
CA HIS A 154 -10.05 10.83 -21.96
C HIS A 154 -10.08 9.44 -21.32
N ILE A 155 -8.90 8.91 -20.99
CA ILE A 155 -8.74 7.66 -20.24
C ILE A 155 -8.04 7.96 -18.90
N VAL A 156 -8.61 7.49 -17.80
CA VAL A 156 -8.02 7.51 -16.46
C VAL A 156 -7.59 6.09 -16.10
N LEU A 157 -6.29 5.87 -15.90
CA LEU A 157 -5.76 4.60 -15.43
C LEU A 157 -5.68 4.60 -13.89
N ALA A 158 -6.57 3.82 -13.26
CA ALA A 158 -6.71 3.70 -11.82
C ALA A 158 -6.60 2.22 -11.36
N THR A 159 -5.63 1.50 -11.93
CA THR A 159 -5.46 0.04 -11.80
C THR A 159 -4.98 -0.44 -10.43
N GLY A 160 -4.77 0.46 -9.46
CA GLY A 160 -4.40 0.13 -8.09
C GLY A 160 -2.98 -0.42 -7.93
N VAL A 161 -2.74 -1.06 -6.79
CA VAL A 161 -1.45 -1.69 -6.45
C VAL A 161 -1.48 -3.14 -6.88
N GLN A 162 -0.47 -3.56 -7.64
CA GLN A 162 -0.31 -4.96 -8.05
C GLN A 162 0.29 -5.80 -6.91
N PRO A 163 -0.11 -7.07 -6.76
CA PRO A 163 0.50 -7.98 -5.79
C PRO A 163 2.01 -8.04 -6.02
N ALA A 164 2.80 -7.62 -5.03
CA ALA A 164 4.24 -7.78 -5.08
C ALA A 164 4.56 -9.22 -4.70
N ARG A 165 4.90 -10.07 -5.67
CA ARG A 165 5.55 -11.35 -5.36
C ARG A 165 6.96 -11.04 -4.85
N PRO A 166 7.31 -11.42 -3.61
CA PRO A 166 8.68 -11.29 -3.16
C PRO A 166 9.58 -12.07 -4.11
N ALA A 167 10.61 -11.44 -4.66
CA ALA A 167 11.72 -12.15 -5.30
C ALA A 167 12.55 -12.85 -4.22
N LEU A 168 11.94 -13.79 -3.50
CA LEU A 168 12.70 -14.89 -2.92
C LEU A 168 13.21 -15.68 -4.13
N ALA A 169 14.42 -16.21 -4.08
CA ALA A 169 14.82 -17.25 -5.02
C ALA A 169 13.87 -18.42 -4.74
N GLN A 170 12.77 -18.48 -5.49
CA GLN A 170 11.77 -19.53 -5.36
C GLN A 170 12.41 -20.76 -6.00
N ASP A 171 13.04 -21.57 -5.16
CA ASP A 171 13.31 -22.95 -5.52
C ASP A 171 11.94 -23.61 -5.73
N ASP A 172 11.70 -24.24 -6.88
CA ASP A 172 10.45 -24.96 -7.17
C ASP A 172 10.09 -25.94 -6.04
N ALA A 173 11.10 -26.44 -5.33
CA ALA A 173 10.94 -27.26 -4.13
C ALA A 173 10.17 -26.54 -2.99
N LEU A 174 10.36 -25.24 -2.80
CA LEU A 174 9.68 -24.46 -1.75
C LEU A 174 8.21 -24.21 -2.08
N GLU A 175 7.87 -23.98 -3.36
CA GLU A 175 6.47 -23.86 -3.78
C GLU A 175 5.76 -25.22 -3.71
N ALA A 176 6.42 -26.30 -4.14
CA ALA A 176 5.89 -27.66 -4.10
C ALA A 176 5.66 -28.20 -2.67
N ASP A 177 6.42 -27.70 -1.71
CA ASP A 177 6.35 -28.13 -0.31
C ASP A 177 5.06 -27.69 0.42
N GLY A 178 4.32 -26.71 -0.11
CA GLY A 178 2.98 -26.33 0.39
C GLY A 178 2.95 -25.58 1.74
N ARG A 179 4.11 -25.42 2.40
CA ARG A 179 4.26 -24.53 3.58
C ARG A 179 4.47 -23.07 3.19
N TYR A 180 4.95 -22.80 1.98
CA TYR A 180 5.05 -21.43 1.45
C TYR A 180 3.69 -20.94 0.97
N ILE A 181 3.29 -19.76 1.44
CA ILE A 181 1.99 -19.15 1.13
C ILE A 181 2.27 -17.74 0.59
N PRO A 182 2.25 -17.53 -0.73
CA PRO A 182 2.54 -16.23 -1.32
C PRO A 182 1.41 -15.21 -1.10
N ASP A 183 0.17 -15.69 -0.97
CA ASP A 183 -1.02 -14.86 -0.75
C ASP A 183 -1.85 -15.44 0.42
N PRO A 184 -1.85 -14.80 1.60
CA PRO A 184 -2.61 -15.28 2.74
C PRO A 184 -4.13 -15.09 2.58
N TRP A 185 -4.58 -14.31 1.58
CA TRP A 185 -5.98 -13.96 1.39
C TRP A 185 -6.76 -14.96 0.54
N GLN A 186 -6.10 -16.00 0.04
CA GLN A 186 -6.77 -17.09 -0.67
C GLN A 186 -7.74 -17.83 0.26
N PRO A 187 -8.95 -18.20 -0.23
CA PRO A 187 -9.95 -18.88 0.59
C PRO A 187 -9.40 -20.08 1.36
N GLY A 188 -9.73 -20.19 2.66
CA GLY A 188 -9.31 -21.30 3.53
C GLY A 188 -7.86 -21.25 4.02
N THR A 189 -7.02 -20.36 3.50
CA THR A 189 -5.59 -20.28 3.85
C THR A 189 -5.36 -19.93 5.31
N LEU A 190 -6.02 -18.89 5.81
CA LEU A 190 -5.89 -18.48 7.22
C LEU A 190 -6.45 -19.54 8.18
N ALA A 191 -7.55 -20.21 7.82
CA ALA A 191 -8.11 -21.30 8.63
C ALA A 191 -7.16 -22.51 8.72
N ARG A 192 -6.43 -22.81 7.63
CA ARG A 192 -5.36 -23.81 7.65
C ARG A 192 -4.19 -23.37 8.54
N LEU A 193 -3.75 -22.12 8.41
CA LEU A 193 -2.67 -21.55 9.21
C LEU A 193 -2.99 -21.50 10.71
N ALA A 194 -4.25 -21.24 11.08
CA ALA A 194 -4.69 -21.21 12.48
C ALA A 194 -4.47 -22.54 13.22
N ARG A 195 -4.28 -23.66 12.50
CA ARG A 195 -3.98 -24.98 13.06
C ARG A 195 -2.47 -25.28 13.16
N ALA A 196 -1.61 -24.40 12.68
CA ALA A 196 -0.17 -24.57 12.76
C ALA A 196 0.33 -24.36 14.19
N ARG A 197 1.53 -24.88 14.49
CA ARG A 197 2.22 -24.60 15.76
C ARG A 197 3.07 -23.34 15.70
N GLU A 198 3.68 -23.10 14.55
CA GLU A 198 4.59 -22.00 14.30
C GLU A 198 4.32 -21.42 12.90
N ILE A 199 4.35 -20.10 12.78
CA ILE A 199 4.14 -19.38 11.51
C ILE A 199 5.28 -18.40 11.30
N ALA A 200 5.98 -18.53 10.16
CA ALA A 200 6.97 -17.56 9.72
C ALA A 200 6.32 -16.48 8.83
N LEU A 201 6.38 -15.23 9.27
CA LEU A 201 5.83 -14.06 8.56
C LEU A 201 6.98 -13.29 7.89
N ILE A 202 7.03 -13.33 6.57
CA ILE A 202 8.06 -12.64 5.78
C ILE A 202 7.60 -11.22 5.45
N GLY A 203 8.11 -10.26 6.20
CA GLY A 203 7.72 -8.85 6.14
C GLY A 203 6.89 -8.43 7.34
N THR A 204 7.14 -7.20 7.79
CA THR A 204 6.55 -6.62 8.99
C THR A 204 5.79 -5.32 8.66
N SER A 205 5.03 -5.33 7.58
CA SER A 205 4.19 -4.19 7.15
C SER A 205 2.74 -4.37 7.65
N LEU A 206 1.83 -3.47 7.24
CA LEU A 206 0.42 -3.53 7.62
C LEU A 206 -0.27 -4.86 7.26
N THR A 207 0.12 -5.48 6.13
CA THR A 207 -0.40 -6.82 5.74
C THR A 207 -0.11 -7.88 6.80
N MET A 208 1.06 -7.81 7.46
CA MET A 208 1.40 -8.74 8.54
C MET A 208 0.47 -8.55 9.75
N LEU A 209 0.15 -7.29 10.09
CA LEU A 209 -0.81 -7.01 11.17
C LEU A 209 -2.20 -7.54 10.84
N ASP A 210 -2.65 -7.37 9.59
CA ASP A 210 -3.95 -7.90 9.15
C ASP A 210 -3.99 -9.44 9.25
N VAL A 211 -2.91 -10.12 8.85
CA VAL A 211 -2.80 -11.59 8.96
C VAL A 211 -2.83 -12.04 10.42
N VAL A 212 -2.05 -11.40 11.30
CA VAL A 212 -2.04 -11.72 12.73
C VAL A 212 -3.42 -11.48 13.32
N ALA A 213 -4.04 -10.33 13.07
CA ALA A 213 -5.37 -10.01 13.59
C ALA A 213 -6.43 -11.04 13.17
N SER A 214 -6.39 -11.51 11.92
CA SER A 214 -7.26 -12.59 11.44
C SER A 214 -6.97 -13.93 12.14
N LEU A 215 -5.70 -14.30 12.32
CA LEU A 215 -5.31 -15.56 12.96
C LEU A 215 -5.67 -15.61 14.44
N GLU A 216 -5.45 -14.51 15.17
CA GLU A 216 -5.90 -14.36 16.57
C GLU A 216 -7.41 -14.56 16.70
N ARG A 217 -8.20 -13.97 15.78
CA ARG A 217 -9.67 -14.16 15.75
C ARG A 217 -10.10 -15.59 15.45
N LEU A 218 -9.29 -16.33 14.70
CA LEU A 218 -9.48 -17.76 14.42
C LEU A 218 -8.98 -18.65 15.57
N GLY A 219 -8.47 -18.07 16.66
CA GLY A 219 -8.02 -18.78 17.85
C GLY A 219 -6.63 -19.40 17.71
N PHE A 220 -5.75 -18.85 16.87
CA PHE A 220 -4.37 -19.30 16.80
C PHE A 220 -3.66 -19.07 18.15
N THR A 221 -3.07 -20.14 18.70
CA THR A 221 -2.33 -20.10 19.98
C THR A 221 -0.86 -20.48 19.83
N GLY A 222 -0.37 -20.56 18.59
CA GLY A 222 1.00 -20.92 18.28
C GLY A 222 1.98 -19.75 18.40
N THR A 223 3.17 -19.90 17.82
CA THR A 223 4.19 -18.85 17.83
C THR A 223 4.36 -18.19 16.46
N TYR A 224 4.44 -16.86 16.43
CA TYR A 224 4.78 -16.09 15.23
C TYR A 224 6.28 -15.79 15.19
N HIS A 225 6.91 -16.04 14.06
CA HIS A 225 8.28 -15.62 13.75
C HIS A 225 8.24 -14.57 12.64
N ALA A 226 8.43 -13.30 12.99
CA ALA A 226 8.34 -12.20 12.03
C ALA A 226 9.73 -11.74 11.56
N PHE A 227 9.92 -11.70 10.23
CA PHE A 227 11.20 -11.34 9.62
C PHE A 227 11.08 -10.00 8.91
N SER A 228 11.90 -9.02 9.33
CA SER A 228 11.93 -7.69 8.72
C SER A 228 13.26 -7.41 8.02
N ARG A 229 13.20 -7.15 6.71
CA ARG A 229 14.40 -6.73 5.94
C ARG A 229 15.02 -5.42 6.42
N ARG A 230 14.22 -4.56 7.08
CA ARG A 230 14.63 -3.20 7.47
C ARG A 230 14.61 -2.99 8.98
N ALA A 231 14.35 -4.05 9.77
CA ALA A 231 14.14 -3.95 11.21
C ALA A 231 13.07 -2.89 11.60
N LEU A 232 12.02 -2.76 10.78
CA LEU A 232 10.93 -1.80 11.00
C LEU A 232 9.63 -2.55 11.25
N VAL A 233 8.85 -2.08 12.22
CA VAL A 233 7.44 -2.44 12.40
C VAL A 233 6.56 -1.22 12.19
N PRO A 234 5.25 -1.38 11.89
CA PRO A 234 4.34 -0.24 11.78
C PRO A 234 4.28 0.47 13.12
N TRP A 235 4.38 1.79 13.10
CA TRP A 235 4.24 2.63 14.29
C TRP A 235 2.77 2.97 14.48
N LEU A 236 2.33 3.11 15.74
CA LEU A 236 1.01 3.67 16.03
C LEU A 236 0.91 5.05 15.40
N ARG A 237 -0.16 5.26 14.63
CA ARG A 237 -0.51 6.59 14.14
C ARG A 237 -1.48 7.21 15.11
N HIS A 238 -1.18 8.42 15.53
CA HIS A 238 -2.12 9.31 16.20
C HIS A 238 -2.36 10.50 15.27
N ASN A 239 -3.49 11.20 15.44
CA ASN A 239 -3.62 12.52 14.82
C ASN A 239 -2.42 13.36 15.24
N ALA A 240 -1.77 14.00 14.26
CA ALA A 240 -0.81 15.02 14.60
C ALA A 240 -1.57 16.07 15.43
N GLY A 241 -1.03 16.41 16.60
CA GLY A 241 -1.50 17.60 17.30
C GLY A 241 -1.33 18.83 16.40
N PRO A 242 -1.91 19.98 16.77
CA PRO A 242 -1.61 21.24 16.11
C PRO A 242 -0.10 21.35 15.97
N CYS A 243 0.39 21.37 14.73
CA CYS A 243 1.80 21.63 14.50
C CYS A 243 1.93 23.14 14.62
N ASP A 244 2.81 23.59 15.51
CA ASP A 244 3.26 24.98 15.47
C ASP A 244 3.64 25.29 14.02
N ASP A 245 3.18 26.42 13.50
CA ASP A 245 3.59 26.86 12.17
C ASP A 245 5.09 27.12 12.23
N PHE A 246 5.87 26.09 11.88
CA PHE A 246 7.32 26.15 11.89
C PHE A 246 7.84 27.13 10.82
N LEU A 247 7.01 27.53 9.86
CA LEU A 247 7.29 28.64 8.94
C LEU A 247 7.05 29.99 9.63
N ALA A 248 6.10 30.09 10.56
CA ALA A 248 5.90 31.28 11.38
C ALA A 248 6.93 31.43 12.49
N ALA A 249 7.39 30.32 13.10
CA ALA A 249 8.30 30.34 14.24
C ALA A 249 9.80 30.30 13.87
N ALA A 250 10.17 29.80 12.68
CA ALA A 250 11.55 29.73 12.22
C ALA A 250 11.67 29.65 10.69
N GLY A 251 11.05 30.59 9.97
CA GLY A 251 11.49 30.85 8.60
C GLY A 251 12.94 31.38 8.65
N PRO A 252 13.94 30.76 7.99
CA PRO A 252 15.19 31.45 7.78
C PRO A 252 14.87 32.78 7.08
N GLN A 253 15.38 33.90 7.60
CA GLN A 253 15.29 35.23 6.98
C GLN A 253 15.92 35.28 5.56
N CYS A 254 16.29 34.13 5.01
CA CYS A 254 17.09 33.92 3.83
C CYS A 254 16.66 32.62 3.12
N TRP A 255 15.38 32.44 2.78
CA TRP A 255 15.09 31.75 1.54
C TRP A 255 14.88 32.80 0.46
N PRO A 256 15.84 33.03 -0.47
CA PRO A 256 15.60 33.95 -1.56
C PRO A 256 14.35 33.47 -2.29
N ARG A 257 13.33 34.33 -2.37
CA ARG A 257 12.16 34.12 -3.22
C ARG A 257 12.68 33.77 -4.62
N PRO A 258 12.48 32.55 -5.14
CA PRO A 258 12.87 32.27 -6.50
C PRO A 258 12.01 33.15 -7.42
N PRO A 259 12.59 33.70 -8.51
CA PRO A 259 11.86 34.60 -9.40
C PRO A 259 10.59 33.92 -9.96
N PRO A 260 9.51 34.69 -10.18
CA PRO A 260 8.16 34.17 -10.44
C PRO A 260 8.03 33.21 -11.64
N ALA A 261 9.00 33.19 -12.56
CA ALA A 261 8.95 32.37 -13.76
C ALA A 261 9.23 30.86 -13.56
N ARG A 262 9.65 30.40 -12.36
CA ARG A 262 9.99 28.98 -12.12
C ARG A 262 8.92 28.16 -11.37
N TRP A 263 7.85 28.78 -10.88
CA TRP A 263 6.81 28.07 -10.13
C TRP A 263 6.05 27.04 -10.99
N SER A 264 5.74 27.38 -12.23
CA SER A 264 5.05 26.50 -13.19
C SER A 264 5.88 25.27 -13.57
N ALA A 265 7.21 25.40 -13.68
CA ALA A 265 8.11 24.28 -13.97
C ALA A 265 8.25 23.31 -12.78
N TRP A 266 8.22 23.82 -11.54
CA TRP A 266 8.31 22.98 -10.34
C TRP A 266 7.02 22.19 -10.07
N CYS A 267 5.85 22.79 -10.27
CA CYS A 267 4.58 22.09 -10.18
C CYS A 267 4.41 21.03 -11.30
N ALA A 268 4.88 21.32 -12.52
CA ALA A 268 4.84 20.38 -13.64
C ALA A 268 5.69 19.12 -13.40
N GLY A 269 6.82 19.23 -12.68
CA GLY A 269 7.65 18.08 -12.29
C GLY A 269 7.17 17.31 -11.04
N SER A 270 6.22 17.87 -10.29
CA SER A 270 5.88 17.40 -8.93
C SER A 270 4.48 16.79 -8.78
N ALA A 271 3.60 16.96 -9.77
CA ALA A 271 2.22 16.48 -9.73
C ALA A 271 2.09 14.96 -9.51
N THR A 272 3.07 14.17 -9.97
CA THR A 272 3.16 12.72 -9.71
C THR A 272 3.86 12.37 -8.38
N SER A 273 4.59 13.31 -7.78
CA SER A 273 5.34 13.07 -6.54
C SER A 273 4.54 13.35 -5.28
N TRP A 274 3.58 14.30 -5.33
CA TRP A 274 2.82 14.70 -4.13
C TRP A 274 1.91 13.57 -3.63
N TRP A 275 1.14 12.95 -4.53
CA TRP A 275 0.35 11.76 -4.22
C TRP A 275 1.19 10.59 -3.70
N ARG A 276 2.40 10.40 -4.25
CA ARG A 276 3.34 9.33 -3.82
C ARG A 276 4.00 9.64 -2.47
N LYS A 277 4.16 10.91 -2.08
CA LYS A 277 4.75 11.35 -0.80
C LYS A 277 3.73 11.39 0.34
N ALA A 278 2.50 11.82 0.07
CA ALA A 278 1.42 11.83 1.05
C ALA A 278 1.01 10.40 1.47
N SER A 279 0.94 9.47 0.52
CA SER A 279 0.57 8.07 0.77
C SER A 279 1.68 7.22 1.43
N THR A 280 2.95 7.63 1.34
CA THR A 280 4.07 6.83 1.88
C THR A 280 4.66 7.33 3.20
N GLY A 281 4.21 8.47 3.74
CA GLY A 281 4.74 9.02 4.99
C GLY A 281 6.27 9.19 5.00
N LYS A 282 6.88 9.40 3.81
CA LYS A 282 8.34 9.49 3.65
C LYS A 282 8.87 10.92 3.76
N ALA A 283 8.01 11.94 3.82
CA ALA A 283 8.45 13.33 3.72
C ALA A 283 9.02 13.93 5.02
N CYS A 284 8.73 13.36 6.20
CA CYS A 284 9.30 13.83 7.47
C CYS A 284 9.67 12.63 8.34
N ARG A 285 10.85 12.06 8.12
CA ARG A 285 11.54 11.29 9.16
C ARG A 285 12.72 12.13 9.61
N PRO A 286 12.66 12.83 10.75
CA PRO A 286 13.89 13.30 11.35
C PRO A 286 14.72 12.05 11.69
N ARG A 287 15.97 12.01 11.22
CA ARG A 287 16.97 11.12 11.82
C ARG A 287 17.19 11.65 13.23
N CYS A 288 16.50 11.08 14.22
CA CYS A 288 16.81 11.37 15.62
C CYS A 288 17.71 10.27 16.19
N ALA A 289 18.83 10.74 16.73
CA ALA A 289 19.72 10.02 17.64
C ALA A 289 18.94 9.37 18.79
N PRO A 290 19.48 8.32 19.43
CA PRO A 290 18.76 7.58 20.47
C PRO A 290 18.36 8.49 21.64
N ILE A 291 17.07 8.46 22.00
CA ILE A 291 16.57 9.01 23.26
C ILE A 291 17.05 8.06 24.37
N SER A 292 18.22 8.33 24.92
CA SER A 292 18.71 7.71 26.17
C SER A 292 18.78 8.72 27.32
N ALA A 293 18.01 9.81 27.28
CA ALA A 293 18.12 10.90 28.25
C ALA A 293 16.91 11.09 29.19
N ARG A 294 15.90 10.20 29.19
CA ARG A 294 14.74 10.34 30.10
C ARG A 294 14.32 9.10 30.89
N TYR A 295 15.01 7.99 30.71
CA TYR A 295 14.90 6.85 31.60
C TYR A 295 16.33 6.41 31.92
N GLY A 296 16.66 6.29 33.20
CA GLY A 296 17.92 5.71 33.63
C GLY A 296 18.12 4.31 33.01
N PRO A 297 19.36 3.80 33.00
CA PRO A 297 19.62 2.50 32.40
C PRO A 297 18.68 1.44 33.00
N PRO A 298 18.07 0.57 32.17
CA PRO A 298 17.28 -0.53 32.70
C PRO A 298 18.15 -1.41 33.62
N PRO A 299 17.58 -2.04 34.66
CA PRO A 299 18.34 -3.00 35.46
C PRO A 299 18.89 -4.09 34.53
N PRO A 300 20.12 -4.57 34.75
CA PRO A 300 20.72 -5.56 33.86
C PRO A 300 19.85 -6.82 33.82
N CYS A 301 19.42 -7.21 32.62
CA CYS A 301 18.87 -8.53 32.36
C CYS A 301 19.89 -9.57 32.81
N ARG A 302 19.55 -10.36 33.83
CA ARG A 302 20.30 -11.57 34.17
C ARG A 302 20.15 -12.57 33.02
N ALA A 303 21.13 -12.60 32.12
CA ALA A 303 21.34 -13.74 31.25
C ALA A 303 21.77 -14.96 32.10
N PRO A 304 21.30 -16.18 31.81
CA PRO A 304 21.87 -17.37 32.44
C PRO A 304 23.35 -17.48 32.06
N ALA A 305 24.19 -17.70 33.07
CA ALA A 305 25.64 -17.72 32.94
C ALA A 305 26.11 -18.83 31.99
N LEU A 306 26.85 -18.43 30.94
CA LEU A 306 27.75 -19.33 30.22
C LEU A 306 29.17 -19.11 30.77
N PRO A 307 29.93 -20.18 31.03
CA PRO A 307 31.26 -20.06 31.63
C PRO A 307 32.26 -19.47 30.63
N ALA A 308 32.93 -18.39 31.04
CA ALA A 308 34.17 -17.91 30.42
C ALA A 308 35.38 -18.47 31.21
N PRO A 309 36.57 -18.55 30.61
CA PRO A 309 37.39 -17.33 30.61
C PRO A 309 38.19 -17.11 29.32
N CYS A 310 38.30 -15.85 28.90
CA CYS A 310 39.59 -15.20 28.64
C CYS A 310 39.35 -13.70 28.41
N ALA A 311 39.80 -12.90 29.38
CA ALA A 311 39.80 -11.46 29.38
C ALA A 311 41.09 -10.90 28.76
N ALA A 312 41.05 -9.59 28.41
CA ALA A 312 42.13 -8.72 27.94
C ALA A 312 42.59 -8.99 26.49
N VAL A 313 42.55 -8.03 25.55
CA VAL A 313 43.16 -6.68 25.61
C VAL A 313 42.32 -5.72 24.74
N LEU A 314 41.93 -4.57 25.32
CA LEU A 314 41.43 -3.39 24.60
C LEU A 314 42.57 -2.39 24.41
N GLY A 315 42.64 -1.73 23.24
CA GLY A 315 43.58 -0.64 23.02
C GLY A 315 43.37 0.15 21.73
N GLN A 316 42.45 1.12 21.80
CA GLN A 316 42.45 2.41 21.08
C GLN A 316 41.89 2.57 19.64
N PRO A 317 41.46 3.81 19.26
CA PRO A 317 40.33 4.06 18.35
C PRO A 317 40.68 4.77 17.02
N ALA A 318 39.67 4.82 16.13
CA ALA A 318 39.32 5.87 15.14
C ALA A 318 39.34 5.50 13.63
N ALA A 319 38.12 5.48 13.07
CA ALA A 319 37.66 6.02 11.76
C ALA A 319 38.25 5.45 10.43
N PRO A 320 37.76 5.87 9.24
CA PRO A 320 36.57 5.34 8.58
C PRO A 320 36.84 4.82 7.15
N CYS A 321 36.23 3.71 6.73
CA CYS A 321 36.06 3.32 5.31
C CYS A 321 34.92 2.30 5.25
N SER A 322 33.81 2.58 4.57
CA SER A 322 33.61 2.49 3.13
C SER A 322 33.83 1.08 2.56
N THR A 323 32.84 0.64 1.79
CA THR A 323 32.75 -0.57 0.96
C THR A 323 32.52 -1.94 1.61
N ALA A 324 31.39 -2.51 1.16
CA ALA A 324 30.89 -3.87 1.24
C ALA A 324 31.94 -4.99 1.25
N HIS A 325 31.72 -5.99 2.09
CA HIS A 325 31.88 -7.40 1.70
C HIS A 325 30.91 -8.30 2.47
N ALA A 326 30.25 -9.17 1.72
CA ALA A 326 29.45 -10.28 2.21
C ALA A 326 30.34 -11.25 2.99
N CYS A 327 29.89 -11.69 4.16
CA CYS A 327 30.52 -12.78 4.90
C CYS A 327 29.52 -13.94 5.00
N GLY A 328 29.75 -14.97 4.18
CA GLY A 328 29.03 -16.23 4.22
C GLY A 328 29.53 -17.10 5.36
N ILE A 329 28.60 -17.64 6.14
CA ILE A 329 28.90 -18.61 7.21
C ILE A 329 29.09 -19.98 6.55
N ARG A 330 30.33 -20.49 6.59
CA ARG A 330 30.64 -21.90 6.29
C ARG A 330 30.27 -22.75 7.50
N GLY A 331 29.31 -23.66 7.31
CA GLY A 331 29.06 -24.77 8.21
C GLY A 331 30.14 -25.85 8.04
N SER A 332 30.61 -26.39 9.17
CA SER A 332 31.57 -27.48 9.22
C SER A 332 30.94 -28.79 8.75
N ALA A 333 31.63 -29.50 7.84
CA ALA A 333 31.30 -30.87 7.48
C ALA A 333 32.48 -31.77 7.85
N ARG A 334 32.16 -32.82 8.62
CA ARG A 334 33.06 -33.86 9.09
C ARG A 334 33.64 -34.66 7.92
N THR A 335 34.87 -35.11 8.14
CA THR A 335 35.70 -35.96 7.30
C THR A 335 35.10 -37.36 7.09
N GLY A 336 35.14 -37.84 5.84
CA GLY A 336 34.83 -39.22 5.45
C GLY A 336 34.91 -39.42 3.94
N THR A 337 36.12 -39.63 3.41
CA THR A 337 36.44 -40.14 2.05
C THR A 337 36.11 -41.66 1.99
N PRO A 338 36.11 -42.38 0.84
CA PRO A 338 36.46 -41.93 -0.53
C PRO A 338 35.57 -42.47 -1.67
N ALA A 339 35.69 -41.88 -2.88
CA ALA A 339 36.16 -42.58 -4.09
C ALA A 339 35.88 -41.83 -5.40
N ARG A 340 36.96 -41.65 -6.17
CA ARG A 340 37.11 -41.83 -7.64
C ARG A 340 36.19 -41.01 -8.57
N ALA A 341 36.71 -39.93 -9.16
CA ALA A 341 37.47 -39.90 -10.42
C ALA A 341 36.61 -40.01 -11.68
N CYS A 342 36.37 -38.88 -12.34
CA CYS A 342 36.13 -38.81 -13.79
C CYS A 342 36.77 -37.52 -14.33
N ARG A 343 37.72 -37.68 -15.25
CA ARG A 343 38.28 -36.60 -16.09
C ARG A 343 37.31 -36.25 -17.22
N PRO A 344 37.41 -35.03 -17.79
CA PRO A 344 36.51 -34.51 -18.81
C PRO A 344 37.06 -34.72 -20.23
N HIS A 345 36.17 -34.76 -21.23
CA HIS A 345 36.32 -34.20 -22.60
C HIS A 345 35.17 -34.73 -23.47
N HIS A 346 34.28 -33.88 -23.99
CA HIS A 346 34.35 -33.00 -25.18
C HIS A 346 33.66 -33.64 -26.40
N ARG A 347 32.78 -32.80 -26.98
CA ARG A 347 32.49 -32.59 -28.41
C ARG A 347 31.40 -33.39 -29.12
N THR A 348 30.61 -32.58 -29.85
CA THR A 348 29.89 -32.80 -31.13
C THR A 348 28.76 -33.82 -31.09
N GLY A 349 27.55 -33.58 -31.59
CA GLY A 349 27.04 -32.65 -32.60
C GLY A 349 25.85 -33.36 -33.27
N THR A 350 25.05 -32.61 -34.04
CA THR A 350 24.02 -33.05 -35.02
C THR A 350 22.69 -33.66 -34.53
N SER A 351 21.65 -32.81 -34.65
CA SER A 351 20.38 -33.03 -35.33
C SER A 351 19.73 -34.43 -35.38
N ARG A 352 18.55 -34.54 -34.79
CA ARG A 352 17.27 -34.58 -35.52
C ARG A 352 16.13 -34.18 -34.59
#